data_AF-A0A956TI49-F1
#
_entry.id   AF-A0A956TI49-F1
#
_cell.length_a   1.000
_cell.length_b   1.000
_cell.length_c   1.000
_cell.angle_alpha   90.00
_cell.angle_beta   90.00
_cell.angle_gamma   90.00
#
_symmetry.space_group_name_H-M   'P 1'
#
loop_
_entity.id
_entity.type
_entity.pdbx_description
1 polymer ?
#
loop_
_entity_poly.entity_id
_entity_poly.type
_entity_poly.pdbx_seq_one_letter_code
_entity_poly.pdbx_strand_id
1 'polypeptide(L)'
;TFRKEAKAHGEGGMFLGHHLSAQDRIVLVDDVMTSGQTKFDALEMVRTEAARLGLEPPRFEAVVVGVDRQEAEGAVTAAQAFTAETGLPVFAVATIRELADELEGDISPAHHRALREYLER
;
A
#
# COMPACT_ATOMS: atom_id res chain seq x y z
N THR A 1 1.94 -10.66 8.23
CA THR A 1 0.89 -9.76 8.77
C THR A 1 1.32 -9.18 10.09
N PHE A 2 1.01 -7.90 10.33
CA PHE A 2 1.40 -7.20 11.55
C PHE A 2 0.27 -7.19 12.58
N ARG A 3 0.64 -7.06 13.84
CA ARG A 3 -0.30 -6.78 14.94
C ARG A 3 -0.40 -5.29 15.16
N LYS A 4 -1.60 -4.79 15.50
CA LYS A 4 -1.79 -3.41 15.97
C LYS A 4 -1.14 -3.16 17.33
N GLU A 5 -0.96 -4.20 18.14
CA GLU A 5 -0.32 -4.14 19.45
C GLU A 5 0.61 -5.34 19.66
N ALA A 6 1.78 -5.10 20.25
CA ALA A 6 2.71 -6.16 20.61
C ALA A 6 2.16 -6.97 21.80
N LYS A 7 2.23 -8.30 21.73
CA LYS A 7 1.88 -9.16 22.86
C LYS A 7 3.12 -9.41 23.74
N ALA A 8 2.95 -9.25 25.05
CA ALA A 8 4.01 -9.45 26.06
C ALA A 8 4.15 -10.90 26.58
N HIS A 9 3.37 -11.86 26.07
CA HIS A 9 3.42 -13.27 26.45
C HIS A 9 3.27 -14.21 25.24
N GLY A 10 4.08 -15.28 25.18
CA GLY A 10 4.21 -16.22 24.05
C GLY A 10 5.42 -15.93 23.15
N GLU A 11 5.37 -16.28 21.86
CA GLU A 11 6.45 -16.00 20.87
C GLU A 11 6.81 -14.51 20.71
N GLY A 12 6.05 -13.60 21.34
CA GLY A 12 6.35 -12.17 21.35
C GLY A 12 6.28 -11.53 19.95
N GLY A 13 6.57 -10.24 19.88
CA GLY A 13 6.76 -9.56 18.59
C GLY A 13 5.50 -9.07 17.87
N MET A 14 5.79 -8.27 16.84
CA MET A 14 4.82 -7.51 16.05
C MET A 14 4.33 -8.28 14.81
N PHE A 15 5.09 -9.28 14.37
CA PHE A 15 4.78 -10.10 13.19
C PHE A 15 4.04 -11.38 13.56
N LEU A 16 3.14 -11.79 12.68
CA LEU A 16 2.49 -13.10 12.70
C LEU A 16 3.04 -13.96 11.57
N GLY A 17 3.47 -15.17 11.90
CA GLY A 17 3.96 -16.17 10.95
C GLY A 17 5.49 -16.15 10.83
N HIS A 18 5.99 -15.53 9.77
CA HIS A 18 7.43 -15.53 9.45
C HIS A 18 8.24 -14.65 10.42
N HIS A 19 9.37 -15.17 10.88
CA HIS A 19 10.34 -14.39 11.66
C HIS A 19 11.18 -13.54 10.73
N LEU A 20 11.25 -12.25 11.05
CA LEU A 20 12.00 -11.28 10.26
C LEU A 20 13.48 -11.66 10.17
N SER A 21 14.02 -11.63 8.95
CA SER A 21 15.42 -11.84 8.63
C SER A 21 15.93 -10.72 7.73
N ALA A 22 17.21 -10.34 7.89
CA ALA A 22 17.86 -9.36 7.02
C ALA A 22 17.93 -9.80 5.55
N GLN A 23 17.82 -11.11 5.28
CA GLN A 23 17.81 -11.66 3.91
C GLN A 23 16.40 -11.65 3.28
N ASP A 24 15.37 -11.27 4.02
CA ASP A 24 14.02 -11.25 3.51
C ASP A 24 13.86 -10.24 2.38
N ARG A 25 13.02 -10.60 1.43
CA ARG A 25 12.54 -9.75 0.34
C ARG A 25 11.06 -9.52 0.54
N ILE A 26 10.68 -8.27 0.80
CA ILE A 26 9.33 -7.91 1.24
C ILE A 26 8.59 -7.21 0.10
N VAL A 27 7.41 -7.72 -0.23
CA VAL A 27 6.39 -7.01 -1.01
C VAL A 27 5.28 -6.61 -0.05
N LEU A 28 4.93 -5.34 -0.03
CA LEU A 28 3.76 -4.87 0.72
C LEU A 28 2.51 -5.07 -0.16
N VAL A 29 1.48 -5.68 0.41
CA VAL A 29 0.21 -5.92 -0.28
C VAL A 29 -0.91 -5.24 0.50
N ASP A 30 -1.75 -4.48 -0.19
CA ASP A 30 -2.91 -3.82 0.41
C ASP A 30 -4.09 -3.74 -0.57
N ASP A 31 -5.25 -3.32 -0.10
CA ASP A 31 -6.46 -3.21 -0.93
C ASP A 31 -6.40 -2.02 -1.89
N VAL A 32 -6.11 -0.83 -1.37
CA VAL A 32 -6.15 0.43 -2.13
C VAL A 32 -4.94 1.32 -1.83
N MET A 33 -4.66 2.21 -2.78
CA MET A 33 -3.77 3.34 -2.58
C MET A 33 -4.58 4.65 -2.55
N THR A 34 -4.61 5.29 -1.37
CA THR A 34 -5.15 6.65 -1.15
C THR A 34 -4.00 7.64 -0.99
N SER A 35 -3.63 8.07 0.21
CA SER A 35 -2.46 8.95 0.46
C SER A 35 -1.13 8.21 0.53
N GLY A 36 -1.15 6.87 0.59
CA GLY A 36 0.05 6.05 0.77
C GLY A 36 0.60 6.00 2.19
N GLN A 37 0.08 6.78 3.14
CA GLN A 37 0.58 6.86 4.52
C GLN A 37 0.70 5.49 5.21
N THR A 38 -0.30 4.63 5.07
CA THR A 38 -0.28 3.29 5.68
C THR A 38 0.88 2.43 5.18
N LYS A 39 1.36 2.68 3.96
CA LYS A 39 2.50 1.97 3.36
C LYS A 39 3.80 2.49 3.96
N PHE A 40 3.94 3.80 4.15
CA PHE A 40 5.08 4.38 4.89
C PHE A 40 5.15 3.84 6.31
N ASP A 41 4.02 3.82 7.02
CA ASP A 41 3.94 3.26 8.37
C ASP A 41 4.37 1.79 8.40
N ALA A 42 4.00 1.00 7.40
CA ALA A 42 4.41 -0.40 7.27
C ALA A 42 5.93 -0.55 7.03
N LEU A 43 6.54 0.30 6.19
CA LEU A 43 7.98 0.31 5.98
C LEU A 43 8.73 0.62 7.29
N GLU A 44 8.32 1.68 7.99
CA GLU A 44 8.95 2.12 9.23
C GLU A 44 8.76 1.12 10.37
N MET A 45 7.60 0.48 10.42
CA MET A 45 7.33 -0.59 11.38
C MET A 45 8.28 -1.78 11.21
N VAL A 46 8.51 -2.24 9.97
CA VAL A 46 9.46 -3.32 9.69
C VAL A 46 10.89 -2.90 10.03
N ARG A 47 11.29 -1.68 9.68
CA ARG A 47 12.62 -1.14 10.00
C ARG A 47 12.84 -1.06 11.51
N THR A 48 11.83 -0.60 12.25
CA THR A 48 11.86 -0.48 13.71
C THR A 48 12.02 -1.86 14.36
N GLU A 49 11.27 -2.86 13.89
CA GLU A 49 11.41 -4.22 14.43
C GLU A 49 12.76 -4.84 14.06
N ALA A 50 13.26 -4.64 12.83
CA ALA A 50 14.59 -5.10 12.43
C ALA A 50 15.67 -4.52 13.37
N ALA A 51 15.62 -3.20 13.62
CA ALA A 51 16.53 -2.54 14.55
C ALA A 51 16.40 -3.08 15.98
N ARG A 52 15.17 -3.33 16.47
CA ARG A 52 14.92 -3.94 17.79
C ARG A 52 15.55 -5.34 17.91
N LEU A 53 15.59 -6.08 16.81
CA LEU A 53 16.18 -7.42 16.73
C LEU A 53 17.69 -7.40 16.40
N GLY A 54 18.30 -6.22 16.21
CA GLY A 54 19.70 -6.09 15.83
C GLY A 54 19.99 -6.57 14.41
N LEU A 55 18.99 -6.52 13.53
CA LEU A 55 19.08 -6.91 12.13
C LEU A 55 19.22 -5.68 11.23
N GLU A 56 19.98 -5.81 10.14
CA GLU A 56 19.88 -4.85 9.04
C GLU A 56 18.46 -4.88 8.43
N PRO A 57 17.93 -3.73 7.96
CA PRO A 57 16.64 -3.69 7.33
C PRO A 57 16.55 -4.66 6.13
N PRO A 58 15.50 -5.50 6.05
CA PRO A 58 15.30 -6.36 4.89
C PRO A 58 15.03 -5.54 3.63
N ARG A 59 15.19 -6.18 2.47
CA ARG A 59 14.97 -5.51 1.19
C ARG A 59 13.48 -5.40 0.89
N PHE A 60 13.00 -4.20 0.65
CA PHE A 60 11.67 -3.98 0.06
C PHE A 60 11.77 -4.03 -1.47
N GLU A 61 10.85 -4.75 -2.09
CA GLU A 61 10.83 -4.97 -3.53
C GLU A 61 9.82 -4.09 -4.23
N ALA A 62 8.61 -3.98 -3.68
CA ALA A 62 7.48 -3.29 -4.28
C ALA A 62 6.32 -3.12 -3.29
N VAL A 63 5.36 -2.29 -3.70
CA VAL A 63 3.99 -2.28 -3.17
C VAL A 63 3.05 -2.81 -4.26
N VAL A 64 2.12 -3.68 -3.88
CA VAL A 64 1.05 -4.15 -4.76
C VAL A 64 -0.29 -3.79 -4.13
N VAL A 65 -1.14 -3.10 -4.86
CA VAL A 65 -2.51 -2.77 -4.45
C VAL A 65 -3.55 -3.40 -5.37
N GLY A 66 -4.72 -3.70 -4.83
CA GLY A 66 -5.87 -4.10 -5.64
C GLY A 66 -6.29 -2.97 -6.59
N VAL A 67 -6.59 -1.79 -6.03
CA VAL A 67 -7.03 -0.64 -6.82
C VAL A 67 -6.19 0.60 -6.52
N ASP A 68 -5.60 1.18 -7.56
CA ASP A 68 -5.07 2.54 -7.51
C ASP A 68 -6.18 3.54 -7.77
N ARG A 69 -6.53 4.31 -6.75
CA ARG A 69 -7.58 5.34 -6.84
C ARG A 69 -7.14 6.58 -7.61
N GLN A 70 -5.84 6.68 -7.96
CA GLN A 70 -5.26 7.81 -8.68
C GLN A 70 -5.66 9.18 -8.09
N GLU A 71 -5.88 9.23 -6.77
CA GLU A 71 -6.09 10.47 -6.06
C GLU A 71 -4.79 11.28 -6.15
N ALA A 72 -4.90 12.53 -6.62
CA ALA A 72 -3.78 13.41 -6.82
C ALA A 72 -3.90 14.63 -5.90
N GLU A 73 -2.79 15.01 -5.27
CA GLU A 73 -2.64 16.32 -4.68
C GLU A 73 -1.87 17.20 -5.68
N GLY A 74 -2.60 17.98 -6.47
CA GLY A 74 -2.01 18.72 -7.59
C GLY A 74 -1.70 17.81 -8.78
N ALA A 75 -0.44 17.75 -9.21
CA ALA A 75 -0.02 17.04 -10.42
C ALA A 75 0.53 15.62 -10.17
N VAL A 76 0.57 15.17 -8.92
CA VAL A 76 1.23 13.91 -8.52
C VAL A 76 0.25 13.04 -7.75
N THR A 77 0.09 11.79 -8.19
CA THR A 77 -0.69 10.78 -7.47
C THR A 77 0.09 10.26 -6.27
N ALA A 78 -0.61 9.74 -5.26
CA ALA A 78 0.07 9.16 -4.11
C ALA A 78 1.01 7.99 -4.45
N ALA A 79 0.68 7.18 -5.46
CA ALA A 79 1.54 6.11 -5.94
C ALA A 79 2.87 6.67 -6.51
N GLN A 80 2.79 7.77 -7.27
CA GLN A 80 3.97 8.46 -7.79
C GLN A 80 4.79 9.12 -6.67
N ALA A 81 4.13 9.81 -5.73
CA ALA A 81 4.79 10.44 -4.59
C ALA A 81 5.53 9.38 -3.74
N PHE A 82 4.87 8.26 -3.42
CA PHE A 82 5.47 7.14 -2.70
C PHE A 82 6.67 6.55 -3.44
N THR A 83 6.55 6.34 -4.75
CA THR A 83 7.66 5.82 -5.57
C THR A 83 8.84 6.79 -5.60
N ALA A 84 8.58 8.09 -5.72
CA ALA A 84 9.60 9.13 -5.73
C ALA A 84 10.35 9.23 -4.38
N GLU A 85 9.63 9.10 -3.27
CA GLU A 85 10.20 9.19 -1.93
C GLU A 85 10.96 7.92 -1.51
N THR A 86 10.43 6.75 -1.84
CA THR A 86 10.97 5.47 -1.35
C THR A 86 11.86 4.74 -2.36
N GLY A 87 11.76 5.08 -3.65
CA GLY A 87 12.36 4.33 -4.75
C GLY A 87 11.68 2.97 -5.03
N LEU A 88 10.59 2.64 -4.32
CA LEU A 88 9.89 1.38 -4.48
C LEU A 88 8.79 1.50 -5.53
N PRO A 89 8.74 0.59 -6.53
CA PRO A 89 7.66 0.58 -7.50
C PRO A 89 6.32 0.21 -6.83
N VAL A 90 5.26 0.89 -7.27
CA VAL A 90 3.88 0.56 -6.92
C VAL A 90 3.20 -0.09 -8.13
N PHE A 91 2.60 -1.25 -7.93
CA PHE A 91 1.79 -1.96 -8.91
C PHE A 91 0.33 -2.00 -8.46
N ALA A 92 -0.58 -1.83 -9.40
CA ALA A 92 -2.01 -1.94 -9.16
C ALA A 92 -2.62 -3.02 -10.06
N VAL A 93 -3.58 -3.80 -9.54
CA VAL A 93 -4.33 -4.75 -10.37
C VAL A 93 -5.27 -4.01 -11.32
N ALA A 94 -5.88 -2.92 -10.86
CA ALA A 94 -6.65 -2.00 -11.69
C ALA A 94 -6.50 -0.57 -11.18
N THR A 95 -6.69 0.40 -12.07
CA THR A 95 -6.84 1.81 -11.75
C THR A 95 -8.31 2.19 -11.71
N ILE A 96 -8.67 3.24 -10.96
CA ILE A 96 -10.05 3.73 -10.93
C ILE A 96 -10.57 4.20 -12.30
N ARG A 97 -9.67 4.60 -13.22
CA ARG A 97 -10.04 5.01 -14.58
C ARG A 97 -10.41 3.80 -15.43
N GLU A 98 -9.61 2.74 -15.37
CA GLU A 98 -9.96 1.46 -16.02
C GLU A 98 -11.28 0.92 -15.47
N LEU A 99 -11.49 0.98 -14.15
CA LEU A 99 -12.77 0.59 -13.55
C LEU A 99 -13.93 1.48 -14.01
N ALA A 100 -13.73 2.77 -14.19
CA ALA A 100 -14.77 3.67 -14.70
C ALA A 100 -15.14 3.37 -16.15
N ASP A 101 -14.17 2.99 -16.97
CA ASP A 101 -14.39 2.60 -18.37
C ASP A 101 -15.11 1.24 -18.45
N GLU A 102 -14.66 0.24 -17.70
CA GLU A 102 -15.25 -1.11 -17.71
C GLU A 102 -16.67 -1.15 -17.12
N LEU A 103 -17.00 -0.27 -16.17
CA LEU A 103 -18.33 -0.26 -15.54
C LEU A 103 -19.37 0.55 -16.33
N GLU A 104 -19.01 1.14 -17.47
CA GLU A 104 -19.97 1.89 -18.29
C GLU A 104 -21.08 0.97 -18.84
N GLY A 105 -22.33 1.24 -18.44
CA GLY A 105 -23.49 0.43 -18.82
C GLY A 105 -23.82 -0.71 -17.85
N ASP A 106 -22.85 -1.14 -17.02
CA ASP A 106 -23.05 -2.17 -16.00
C ASP A 106 -23.55 -1.59 -14.66
N ILE A 107 -23.32 -0.31 -14.42
CA ILE A 107 -23.86 0.42 -13.26
C ILE A 107 -24.88 1.48 -13.69
N SER A 108 -25.69 1.96 -12.74
CA SER A 108 -26.68 3.00 -13.03
C SER A 108 -26.01 4.24 -13.64
N PRO A 109 -26.66 4.93 -14.61
CA PRO A 109 -26.11 6.15 -15.21
C PRO A 109 -25.76 7.24 -14.19
N ALA A 110 -26.46 7.27 -13.06
CA ALA A 110 -26.18 8.18 -11.95
C ALA A 110 -24.86 7.83 -11.25
N HIS A 111 -24.59 6.54 -10.98
CA HIS A 111 -23.33 6.11 -10.37
C HIS A 111 -22.14 6.26 -11.32
N HIS A 112 -22.29 5.93 -12.60
CA HIS A 112 -21.22 6.15 -13.58
C HIS A 112 -20.87 7.65 -13.70
N ARG A 113 -21.88 8.54 -13.73
CA ARG A 113 -21.64 9.98 -13.72
C ARG A 113 -20.92 10.46 -12.46
N ALA A 114 -21.36 10.01 -11.28
CA ALA A 114 -20.70 10.36 -10.02
C ALA A 114 -19.25 9.87 -9.96
N LEU A 115 -18.95 8.69 -10.50
CA LEU A 115 -17.59 8.18 -10.62
C LEU A 115 -16.73 9.07 -11.53
N ARG A 116 -17.25 9.49 -12.69
CA ARG A 116 -16.53 10.39 -13.60
C ARG A 116 -16.26 11.76 -12.96
N GLU A 117 -17.25 12.35 -12.30
CA GLU A 117 -17.10 13.63 -11.59
C GLU A 117 -16.07 13.53 -10.45
N TYR A 118 -15.94 12.38 -9.80
CA TYR A 118 -14.92 12.14 -8.78
C TYR A 118 -13.50 12.12 -9.39
N LEU A 119 -13.33 11.64 -10.62
CA LEU A 119 -12.03 11.56 -11.32
C LEU A 119 -11.51 12.90 -11.88
N GLU A 120 -12.39 13.90 -11.93
CA GLU A 120 -12.09 15.27 -12.40
C GLU A 120 -11.66 16.21 -11.26
N ARG A 121 -11.75 15.75 -10.01
CA ARG A 121 -11.30 16.48 -8.81
C ARG A 121 -9.80 16.28 -8.61
#